data_AF-A0A8S2YHH6-F1
#
_entry.id   AF-A0A8S2YHH6-F1
#
_cell.length_a   1.000
_cell.length_b   1.000
_cell.length_c   1.000
_cell.angle_alpha   90.00
_cell.angle_beta   90.00
_cell.angle_gamma   90.00
#
_symmetry.space_group_name_H-M   'P 1'
#
loop_
_entity.id
_entity.type
_entity.pdbx_description
1 polymer ?
#
loop_
_entity_poly.entity_id
_entity_poly.type
_entity_poly.pdbx_seq_one_letter_code
_entity_poly.pdbx_strand_id
1 'polypeptide(L)' 'DGKVLVTGGYGDSHWLNSAELYDPSTETWTTTGSMNNTRSEHTSSVLANGNVLVTGGHVSIDSLASAEVYDPSTETWTAT' A
#
# COMPACT_ATOMS: atom_id res chain seq x y z
N ASP A 1 4.96 14.41 -5.28
CA ASP A 1 6.29 14.54 -5.92
C ASP A 1 6.45 13.66 -7.17
N GLY A 2 5.41 12.93 -7.60
CA GLY A 2 5.48 12.07 -8.79
C GLY A 2 5.96 10.66 -8.50
N LYS A 3 6.28 10.35 -7.23
CA LYS A 3 6.58 8.98 -6.80
C LYS A 3 5.35 8.08 -6.92
N VAL A 4 5.62 6.80 -7.15
CA VAL A 4 4.60 5.75 -7.25
C VAL A 4 4.68 4.88 -6.01
N LEU A 5 3.57 4.73 -5.30
CA LEU A 5 3.44 3.81 -4.18
C LEU A 5 2.96 2.45 -4.71
N VAL A 6 3.76 1.41 -4.49
CA VAL A 6 3.40 0.00 -4.75
C VAL A 6 3.17 -0.69 -3.42
N THR A 7 2.04 -1.39 -3.27
CA THR A 7 1.58 -1.95 -1.98
C THR A 7 0.98 -3.32 -2.18
N GLY A 8 1.21 -4.21 -1.22
CA GLY A 8 0.56 -5.52 -1.18
C GLY A 8 0.91 -6.43 -2.36
N GLY A 9 -0.05 -7.25 -2.75
CA GLY A 9 0.10 -8.27 -3.79
C GLY A 9 0.41 -9.66 -3.24
N TYR A 10 0.75 -10.58 -4.15
CA TYR A 10 1.13 -11.96 -3.83
C TYR A 10 2.55 -12.20 -4.34
N GLY A 11 3.49 -12.38 -3.42
CA GLY A 11 4.93 -12.52 -3.70
C GLY A 11 5.38 -13.98 -3.65
N ASP A 12 6.52 -14.25 -2.99
CA ASP A 12 7.12 -15.58 -2.79
C ASP A 12 6.23 -16.52 -1.96
N SER A 13 5.11 -16.93 -2.55
CA SER A 13 4.08 -17.81 -1.99
C SER A 13 3.28 -17.25 -0.80
N HIS A 14 3.27 -15.93 -0.60
CA HIS A 14 2.53 -15.29 0.49
C HIS A 14 1.96 -13.93 0.07
N TRP A 15 0.82 -13.56 0.67
CA TRP A 15 0.26 -12.21 0.56
C TRP A 15 1.14 -11.21 1.28
N LEU A 16 1.38 -10.07 0.64
CA LEU A 16 2.28 -9.04 1.13
C LEU A 16 1.50 -7.95 1.86
N ASN A 17 2.12 -7.40 2.90
CA ASN A 17 1.75 -6.12 3.49
C ASN A 17 2.84 -5.05 3.25
N SER A 18 3.91 -5.41 2.56
CA SER A 18 5.00 -4.50 2.24
C SER A 18 4.54 -3.40 1.29
N ALA A 19 5.28 -2.29 1.33
CA ALA A 19 5.09 -1.18 0.43
C ALA A 19 6.45 -0.61 0.02
N GLU A 20 6.53 -0.14 -1.21
CA GLU A 20 7.73 0.45 -1.80
C GLU A 20 7.35 1.72 -2.57
N LEU A 21 8.24 2.69 -2.54
CA LEU A 21 8.16 3.92 -3.33
C LEU A 21 9.13 3.83 -4.50
N TYR A 22 8.61 3.98 -5.71
CA TYR A 22 9.40 4.23 -6.90
C TYR A 22 9.52 5.72 -7.13
N ASP A 23 10.77 6.20 -7.26
CA ASP A 23 11.06 7.56 -7.69
C ASP A 23 11.48 7.56 -9.17
N PRO A 24 10.62 8.03 -10.09
CA PRO A 24 10.94 8.06 -11.52
C PRO A 24 12.09 8.99 -11.89
N SER A 25 12.46 9.94 -11.02
CA SER A 25 13.54 10.88 -11.30
C SER A 25 14.94 10.28 -11.12
N THR A 26 15.04 9.28 -10.23
CA THR A 26 16.28 8.58 -9.90
C THR A 26 16.26 7.10 -10.30
N GLU A 27 15.11 6.60 -10.76
CA GLU A 27 14.87 5.19 -11.09
C GLU A 27 15.13 4.24 -9.91
N THR A 28 14.91 4.73 -8.69
CA THR A 28 15.18 3.96 -7.46
C THR A 28 13.91 3.52 -6.76
N TRP A 29 13.97 2.32 -6.20
CA TRP A 29 12.98 1.79 -5.26
C TRP A 29 13.47 1.97 -3.83
N THR A 30 12.59 2.40 -2.94
CA THR A 30 12.85 2.51 -1.50
C THR A 30 11.71 1.85 -0.73
N THR A 31 12.03 1.00 0.24
CA THR A 31 11.04 0.41 1.14
C THR A 31 10.47 1.49 2.06
N THR A 32 9.15 1.49 2.27
CA THR A 32 8.45 2.38 3.21
C THR A 32 7.73 1.55 4.28
N GLY A 33 6.97 2.20 5.16
CA GLY A 33 6.15 1.51 6.17
C GLY A 33 5.22 0.46 5.54
N SER A 34 5.00 -0.63 6.26
CA SER A 34 4.11 -1.72 5.83
C SER A 34 2.66 -1.47 6.28
N MET A 35 1.70 -1.97 5.49
CA MET A 35 0.30 -2.06 5.88
C MET A 35 0.14 -2.94 7.13
N ASN A 36 -0.92 -2.71 7.89
CA ASN A 36 -1.29 -3.50 9.05
C ASN A 36 -1.80 -4.89 8.63
N ASN A 37 -2.47 -5.00 7.48
CA ASN A 37 -2.95 -6.26 6.92
C ASN A 37 -2.26 -6.57 5.59
N THR A 38 -2.05 -7.85 5.31
CA THR A 38 -1.68 -8.31 3.96
C THR A 38 -2.89 -8.15 3.04
N ARG A 39 -2.67 -7.72 1.79
CA ARG A 39 -3.75 -7.45 0.82
C ARG A 39 -3.29 -7.78 -0.58
N SER A 40 -4.10 -8.52 -1.34
CA SER A 40 -4.03 -8.57 -2.81
C SER A 40 -5.35 -8.15 -3.43
N GLU A 41 -5.33 -7.68 -4.69
CA GLU A 41 -6.51 -7.17 -5.40
C GLU A 41 -7.28 -6.08 -4.63
N HIS A 42 -6.59 -5.30 -3.79
CA HIS A 42 -7.15 -4.11 -3.18
C HIS A 42 -7.25 -2.97 -4.21
N THR A 43 -8.03 -1.95 -3.85
CA THR A 43 -8.06 -0.68 -4.58
C THR A 43 -7.27 0.37 -3.83
N SER A 44 -6.44 1.13 -4.56
CA SER A 44 -5.68 2.27 -4.04
C SER A 44 -6.18 3.57 -4.66
N SER A 45 -6.46 4.59 -3.85
CA SER A 45 -6.91 5.91 -4.29
C SER A 45 -6.11 7.01 -3.60
N VAL A 46 -5.59 7.96 -4.39
CA VAL A 46 -4.94 9.17 -3.86
C VAL A 46 -6.03 10.15 -3.41
N LEU A 47 -5.98 10.55 -2.15
CA LEU A 47 -6.89 11.52 -1.55
C LEU A 47 -6.44 12.96 -1.84
N ALA A 48 -7.35 13.92 -1.68
CA ALA A 48 -7.08 15.33 -1.96
C ALA A 48 -5.95 15.94 -1.10
N ASN A 49 -5.69 15.36 0.08
CA ASN A 49 -4.59 15.76 0.96
C ASN A 49 -3.25 15.08 0.63
N GLY A 50 -3.19 14.22 -0.38
CA GLY A 50 -1.99 13.49 -0.78
C GLY A 50 -1.80 12.12 -0.11
N ASN A 51 -2.64 11.77 0.88
CA ASN A 51 -2.61 10.44 1.47
C ASN A 51 -3.16 9.39 0.50
N VAL A 52 -2.81 8.12 0.69
CA VAL A 52 -3.32 7.02 -0.14
C VAL A 52 -4.25 6.15 0.69
N LEU A 53 -5.52 6.08 0.29
CA LEU A 53 -6.49 5.15 0.84
C LEU A 53 -6.40 3.81 0.12
N VAL A 54 -6.21 2.74 0.88
CA VAL A 54 -6.27 1.35 0.41
C VAL A 54 -7.49 0.68 1.01
N THR A 55 -8.39 0.17 0.16
CA THR A 55 -9.64 -0.46 0.60
C THR A 55 -9.72 -1.92 0.16
N GLY A 56 -10.13 -2.78 1.08
CA GLY A 56 -10.47 -4.17 0.79
C GLY A 56 -9.28 -4.99 0.31
N GLY A 57 -9.52 -5.79 -0.73
CA GLY A 57 -8.63 -6.87 -1.16
C GLY A 57 -9.01 -8.21 -0.52
N HIS A 58 -8.21 -9.23 -0.78
CA HIS A 58 -8.42 -10.58 -0.25
C HIS A 58 -7.11 -11.22 0.20
N VAL A 59 -7.23 -12.23 1.05
CA VAL A 59 -6.16 -13.14 1.47
C VAL A 59 -6.73 -14.55 1.38
N SER A 60 -6.23 -15.35 0.44
CA SER A 60 -6.82 -16.65 0.09
C SER A 60 -8.30 -16.50 -0.31
N ILE A 61 -9.20 -17.20 0.38
CA ILE A 61 -10.65 -17.13 0.15
C ILE A 61 -11.32 -16.02 0.97
N ASP A 62 -10.59 -15.33 1.85
CA ASP A 62 -11.14 -14.32 2.75
C ASP A 62 -11.08 -12.93 2.12
N SER A 63 -12.24 -12.26 2.03
CA SER A 63 -12.32 -10.86 1.61
C SER A 63 -12.16 -9.93 2.80
N LEU A 64 -11.40 -8.85 2.63
CA LEU A 64 -11.19 -7.85 3.67
C LEU A 64 -12.26 -6.76 3.60
N ALA A 65 -12.96 -6.55 4.72
CA ALA A 65 -13.86 -5.40 4.89
C ALA A 65 -13.14 -4.14 5.41
N SER A 66 -11.86 -4.25 5.77
CA SER A 66 -11.05 -3.17 6.35
C SER A 66 -10.43 -2.28 5.28
N ALA A 67 -10.08 -1.06 5.69
CA ALA A 67 -9.31 -0.12 4.90
C ALA A 67 -8.19 0.50 5.74
N GLU A 68 -7.18 1.06 5.06
CA GLU A 68 -6.02 1.68 5.68
C GLU A 68 -5.58 2.90 4.87
N VAL A 69 -5.00 3.88 5.54
CA VAL A 69 -4.49 5.12 4.93
C VAL A 69 -2.99 5.21 5.15
N TYR A 70 -2.25 5.39 4.06
CA TYR A 70 -0.83 5.74 4.06
C TYR A 70 -0.65 7.25 4.05
N ASP A 71 0.17 7.75 4.97
CA ASP A 71 0.63 9.14 5.01
C ASP A 71 2.07 9.22 4.47
N PRO A 72 2.29 9.78 3.27
CA PRO A 72 3.63 9.88 2.68
C PRO A 72 4.58 10.83 3.43
N SER A 73 4.07 11.71 4.31
CA SER A 73 4.90 12.65 5.06
C SER A 73 5.56 12.01 6.28
N THR A 74 4.95 10.94 6.79
CA THR A 74 5.45 10.17 7.94
C THR A 74 5.82 8.74 7.59
N GLU A 75 5.52 8.28 6.37
CA GLU A 75 5.75 6.91 5.90
C GLU A 75 5.02 5.85 6.74
N THR A 76 3.85 6.21 7.29
CA THR A 76 3.09 5.37 8.22
C THR A 76 1.71 4.98 7.67
N TRP A 77 1.23 3.81 8.10
CA TRP A 77 -0.11 3.30 7.83
C TRP A 77 -1.01 3.39 9.05
N THR A 78 -2.25 3.82 8.85
CA THR A 78 -3.30 3.86 9.89
C THR A 78 -4.53 3.10 9.42
N ALA A 79 -5.05 2.18 10.25
CA ALA A 79 -6.33 1.51 9.98
C ALA A 79 -7.51 2.48 10.14
N THR A 80 -8.53 2.32 9.29
CA THR A 80 -9.75 3.16 9.28
C THR A 80 -11.01 2.35 9.43
#